data_AF-A0A2G2MVX6-F1
#
_entry.id   AF-A0A2G2MVX6-F1
#
_cell.length_a   1.000
_cell.length_b   1.000
_cell.length_c   1.000
_cell.angle_alpha   90.00
_cell.angle_beta   90.00
_cell.angle_gamma   90.00
#
_symmetry.space_group_name_H-M   'P 1'
#
loop_
_entity.id
_entity.type
_entity.pdbx_description
1 polymer ?
#
loop_
_entity_poly.entity_id
_entity_poly.type
_entity_poly.pdbx_seq_one_letter_code
_entity_poly.pdbx_strand_id
1 'polypeptide(L)'
;MLKCWFLKYRGIEQMSISTKFETFNNDIRITSTNVEKIRRRYKQITKRLNLDFWDSDSETSHSIYVGSYGRDTDVNVSDVGIKLDTDFNLEQNSQTFYIKKRKS
;
A
#
# COMPACT_ATOMS: atom_id res chain seq x y z
N MET A 1 48.84 20.58 -9.96
CA MET A 1 47.58 20.94 -9.26
C MET A 1 46.32 20.81 -10.11
N LEU A 2 46.29 21.19 -11.40
CA LEU A 2 45.07 21.08 -12.24
C LEU A 2 44.57 19.65 -12.54
N LYS A 3 45.44 18.63 -12.49
CA LYS A 3 45.02 17.22 -12.71
C LYS A 3 44.11 16.66 -11.60
N CYS A 4 44.23 17.12 -10.36
CA CYS A 4 43.34 16.69 -9.26
C CYS A 4 41.94 17.30 -9.37
N TRP A 5 41.83 18.54 -9.87
CA TRP A 5 40.54 19.21 -10.02
C TRP A 5 39.72 18.60 -11.16
N PHE A 6 40.39 18.20 -12.25
CA PHE A 6 39.76 17.54 -13.39
C PHE A 6 39.24 16.13 -13.05
N LEU A 7 39.87 15.42 -12.10
CA LEU A 7 39.42 14.10 -11.64
C LEU A 7 38.27 14.19 -10.63
N LYS A 8 38.17 15.28 -9.86
CA LYS A 8 37.08 15.48 -8.88
C LYS A 8 35.71 15.63 -9.53
N TYR A 9 35.65 16.13 -10.77
CA TYR A 9 34.41 16.25 -11.55
C TYR A 9 34.13 15.07 -12.49
N ARG A 10 35.08 14.14 -12.63
CA ARG A 10 34.96 12.98 -13.53
C ARG A 10 34.23 11.78 -12.90
N GLY A 11 33.85 11.88 -11.62
CA GLY A 11 33.12 10.86 -10.88
C GLY A 11 31.65 11.19 -10.60
N ILE A 12 31.14 12.32 -11.11
CA ILE A 12 29.72 12.66 -11.03
C ILE A 12 29.13 12.34 -12.40
N GLU A 13 28.88 11.06 -12.69
CA GLU A 13 27.98 10.74 -13.79
C GLU A 13 26.62 11.35 -13.44
N GLN A 14 26.27 12.44 -14.14
CA GLN A 14 24.92 12.99 -14.07
C GLN A 14 23.97 11.90 -14.55
N MET A 15 23.25 11.31 -13.61
CA MET A 15 22.21 10.33 -13.91
C MET A 15 21.26 10.90 -14.98
N SER A 16 20.89 10.08 -15.96
CA SER A 16 19.93 10.47 -16.98
C SER A 16 18.60 10.89 -16.33
N ILE A 17 17.81 11.69 -17.04
CA ILE A 17 16.46 12.08 -16.58
C ILE A 17 15.60 10.83 -16.33
N SER A 18 15.72 9.79 -17.17
CA SER A 18 15.04 8.50 -16.97
C SER A 18 15.44 7.87 -15.64
N THR A 19 16.74 7.78 -15.36
CA THR A 19 17.25 7.17 -14.13
C THR A 19 16.82 7.95 -12.89
N LYS A 20 16.78 9.29 -12.96
CA LYS A 20 16.23 10.14 -11.88
C LYS A 20 14.74 9.84 -11.64
N PHE A 21 13.96 9.73 -12.72
CA PHE A 21 12.53 9.43 -12.62
C PHE A 21 12.26 8.01 -12.09
N GLU A 22 13.03 7.02 -12.55
CA GLU A 22 12.98 5.64 -12.05
C GLU A 22 13.31 5.57 -10.55
N THR A 23 14.36 6.28 -10.12
CA THR A 23 14.75 6.36 -8.70
C THR A 23 13.63 6.96 -7.87
N PHE A 24 13.08 8.11 -8.30
CA PHE A 24 11.95 8.74 -7.62
C PHE A 24 10.74 7.81 -7.52
N ASN A 25 10.39 7.12 -8.62
CA ASN A 25 9.27 6.17 -8.64
C ASN A 25 9.52 4.99 -7.68
N ASN A 26 10.76 4.52 -7.57
CA ASN A 26 11.12 3.48 -6.60
C ASN A 26 10.99 3.96 -5.15
N ASP A 27 11.38 5.20 -4.86
CA ASP A 27 11.39 5.75 -3.51
C ASP A 27 9.97 6.01 -2.95
N ILE A 28 9.01 6.32 -3.82
CA ILE A 28 7.62 6.58 -3.39
C ILE A 28 6.78 5.29 -3.26
N ARG A 29 7.28 4.15 -3.74
CA ARG A 29 6.57 2.87 -3.67
C ARG A 29 6.45 2.38 -2.22
N ILE A 30 5.33 1.71 -1.94
CA ILE A 30 5.15 1.05 -0.65
C ILE A 30 6.16 -0.09 -0.53
N THR A 31 7.00 -0.01 0.50
CA THR A 31 8.00 -1.05 0.80
C THR A 31 7.34 -2.43 0.98
N SER A 32 8.01 -3.50 0.57
CA SER A 32 7.55 -4.88 0.74
C SER A 32 7.13 -5.23 2.18
N THR A 33 7.88 -4.73 3.17
CA THR A 33 7.56 -4.92 4.60
C THR A 33 6.20 -4.36 4.97
N ASN A 34 5.82 -3.23 4.37
CA ASN A 34 4.54 -2.61 4.64
C ASN A 34 3.40 -3.27 3.86
N VAL A 35 3.64 -3.70 2.61
CA VAL A 35 2.70 -4.52 1.85
C VAL A 35 2.35 -5.78 2.65
N GLU A 36 3.34 -6.46 3.23
CA GLU A 36 3.10 -7.65 4.05
C GLU A 36 2.26 -7.33 5.31
N LYS A 37 2.55 -6.21 5.97
CA LYS A 37 1.76 -5.77 7.14
C LYS A 37 0.31 -5.47 6.76
N ILE A 38 0.07 -4.80 5.63
CA ILE A 38 -1.27 -4.51 5.12
C ILE A 38 -1.99 -5.82 4.81
N ARG A 39 -1.36 -6.71 4.05
CA ARG A 39 -1.90 -8.02 3.68
C ARG A 39 -2.29 -8.85 4.91
N ARG A 40 -1.43 -8.93 5.91
CA ARG A 40 -1.70 -9.68 7.15
C ARG A 40 -2.88 -9.08 7.92
N ARG A 41 -2.96 -7.75 8.03
CA ARG A 41 -4.06 -7.07 8.72
C ARG A 41 -5.39 -7.22 7.98
N TYR A 42 -5.37 -7.10 6.65
CA TYR A 42 -6.53 -7.37 5.80
C TYR A 42 -7.10 -8.75 6.08
N LYS A 43 -6.27 -9.79 5.96
CA LYS A 43 -6.67 -11.19 6.21
C LYS A 43 -7.28 -11.38 7.60
N GLN A 44 -6.67 -10.80 8.63
CA GLN A 44 -7.19 -10.89 10.00
C GLN A 44 -8.54 -10.20 10.18
N ILE A 45 -8.71 -9.00 9.60
CA ILE A 45 -9.96 -8.24 9.67
C ILE A 45 -11.05 -8.97 8.89
N THR A 46 -10.77 -9.37 7.64
CA THR A 46 -11.69 -10.12 6.80
C THR A 46 -12.13 -11.42 7.47
N LYS A 47 -11.20 -12.20 8.02
CA LYS A 47 -11.53 -13.44 8.73
C LYS A 47 -12.45 -13.19 9.93
N ARG A 48 -12.15 -12.17 10.74
CA ARG A 48 -12.99 -11.84 11.90
C ARG A 48 -14.41 -11.47 11.45
N LEU A 49 -14.54 -10.62 10.45
CA LEU A 49 -15.84 -10.20 9.93
C LEU A 49 -16.59 -11.38 9.27
N ASN A 50 -15.89 -12.26 8.56
CA ASN A 50 -16.49 -13.44 7.95
C ASN A 50 -17.02 -14.44 8.97
N LEU A 51 -16.33 -14.60 10.10
CA LEU A 51 -16.84 -15.40 11.22
C LEU A 51 -18.09 -14.76 11.83
N ASP A 52 -18.10 -13.43 11.99
CA ASP A 52 -19.19 -12.71 12.67
C ASP A 52 -20.48 -12.64 11.82
N PHE A 53 -20.38 -12.58 10.49
CA PHE A 53 -21.53 -12.34 9.60
C PHE A 53 -21.89 -13.50 8.67
N TRP A 54 -20.98 -14.44 8.41
CA TRP A 54 -21.18 -15.55 7.46
C TRP A 54 -20.78 -16.93 8.00
N ASP A 55 -20.38 -17.04 9.27
CA ASP A 55 -19.84 -18.28 9.87
C ASP A 55 -18.74 -18.92 9.00
N SER A 56 -17.89 -18.08 8.39
CA SER A 56 -16.84 -18.50 7.47
C SER A 56 -15.46 -18.08 7.98
N ASP A 57 -14.48 -18.98 7.89
CA ASP A 57 -13.10 -18.70 8.27
C ASP A 57 -12.24 -18.09 7.13
N SER A 58 -12.89 -17.76 6.00
CA SER A 58 -12.25 -17.18 4.82
C SER A 58 -11.57 -15.86 5.13
N GLU A 59 -10.33 -15.69 4.67
CA GLU A 59 -9.55 -14.46 4.83
C GLU A 59 -9.70 -13.50 3.64
N THR A 60 -10.49 -13.85 2.64
CA THR A 60 -10.59 -13.10 1.37
C THR A 60 -12.01 -12.89 0.88
N SER A 61 -12.98 -13.67 1.34
CA SER A 61 -14.38 -13.52 0.93
C SER A 61 -14.99 -12.24 1.50
N HIS A 62 -16.03 -11.74 0.83
CA HIS A 62 -16.91 -10.63 1.26
C HIS A 62 -16.23 -9.28 1.53
N SER A 63 -14.94 -9.14 1.20
CA SER A 63 -14.20 -7.90 1.38
C SER A 63 -13.31 -7.59 0.17
N ILE A 64 -13.09 -6.31 -0.07
CA ILE A 64 -12.21 -5.81 -1.13
C ILE A 64 -11.37 -4.63 -0.62
N TYR A 65 -10.16 -4.48 -1.16
CA TYR A 65 -9.39 -3.25 -1.00
C TYR A 65 -10.06 -2.11 -1.76
N VAL A 66 -10.15 -0.93 -1.15
CA VAL A 66 -10.69 0.28 -1.77
C VAL A 66 -9.76 1.47 -1.54
N GLY A 67 -10.10 2.62 -2.12
CA GLY A 67 -9.28 3.83 -2.01
C GLY A 67 -8.06 3.81 -2.93
N SER A 68 -7.04 4.62 -2.62
CA SER A 68 -5.79 4.69 -3.40
C SER A 68 -5.10 3.33 -3.49
N TYR A 69 -5.07 2.59 -2.38
CA TYR A 69 -4.44 1.27 -2.32
C TYR A 69 -5.16 0.26 -3.22
N GLY A 70 -6.50 0.23 -3.20
CA GLY A 70 -7.28 -0.65 -4.09
C GLY A 70 -7.22 -0.29 -5.57
N ARG A 71 -6.71 0.91 -5.94
CA ARG A 71 -6.50 1.34 -7.33
C ARG A 71 -5.03 1.35 -7.74
N ASP A 72 -4.14 0.80 -6.92
CA ASP A 72 -2.69 0.78 -7.15
C ASP A 72 -2.04 2.18 -7.31
N THR A 73 -2.62 3.21 -6.66
CA THR A 73 -2.09 4.58 -6.70
C THR A 73 -1.60 5.11 -5.35
N ASP A 74 -1.49 4.25 -4.33
CA ASP A 74 -1.04 4.67 -3.00
C ASP A 74 0.49 4.81 -2.96
N VAL A 75 0.95 5.95 -2.45
CA VAL A 75 2.37 6.29 -2.35
C VAL A 75 2.74 6.38 -0.88
N ASN A 76 3.76 5.62 -0.46
CA ASN A 76 4.06 5.40 0.96
C ASN A 76 2.83 4.85 1.74
N VAL A 77 3.03 4.38 2.98
CA VAL A 77 1.89 3.85 3.75
C VAL A 77 1.07 4.99 4.33
N SER A 78 -0.18 5.11 3.86
CA SER A 78 -1.23 5.95 4.43
C SER A 78 -2.33 5.07 5.07
N ASP A 79 -3.57 5.57 5.11
CA ASP A 79 -4.73 4.79 5.57
C ASP A 79 -5.22 3.88 4.43
N VAL A 80 -5.26 2.56 4.66
CA VAL A 80 -5.75 1.60 3.65
C VAL A 80 -7.24 1.33 3.88
N GLY A 81 -8.06 1.57 2.86
CA GLY A 81 -9.50 1.31 2.91
C GLY A 81 -9.86 -0.14 2.58
N ILE A 82 -10.80 -0.70 3.34
CA ILE A 82 -11.42 -2.01 3.10
C ILE A 82 -12.93 -1.81 3.07
N LYS A 83 -13.59 -2.33 2.03
CA LYS A 83 -15.04 -2.40 1.97
C LYS A 83 -15.47 -3.84 2.23
N LEU A 84 -16.47 -4.01 3.10
CA LEU A 84 -17.15 -5.27 3.34
C LEU A 84 -18.52 -5.23 2.65
N ASP A 85 -18.85 -6.25 1.86
CA ASP A 85 -20.18 -6.42 1.28
C ASP A 85 -21.02 -7.25 2.26
N THR A 86 -21.87 -6.61 3.05
CA THR A 86 -22.81 -7.25 3.98
C THR A 86 -24.18 -7.36 3.32
N ASP A 87 -24.52 -8.54 2.78
CA ASP A 87 -25.85 -8.82 2.26
C ASP A 87 -26.73 -9.54 3.30
N PHE A 88 -27.70 -8.82 3.87
CA PHE A 88 -29.06 -9.35 4.13
C PHE A 88 -30.02 -8.17 4.43
N ASN A 89 -30.82 -7.77 3.43
CA ASN A 89 -32.05 -6.96 3.56
C ASN A 89 -32.01 -5.44 3.78
N LEU A 90 -30.91 -4.71 3.59
CA LEU A 90 -30.99 -3.24 3.49
C LEU A 90 -30.05 -2.72 2.40
N GLU A 91 -30.64 -2.21 1.33
CA GLU A 91 -30.05 -1.79 0.04
C GLU A 91 -29.02 -0.65 0.13
N GLN A 92 -28.45 -0.33 1.30
CA GLN A 92 -27.56 0.83 1.52
C GLN A 92 -26.42 0.66 2.53
N ASN A 93 -26.23 -0.49 3.18
CA ASN A 93 -25.25 -0.59 4.28
C ASN A 93 -23.94 -1.27 3.86
N SER A 94 -23.12 -0.61 3.03
CA SER A 94 -21.72 -1.02 2.92
C SER A 94 -20.87 -0.35 4.00
N GLN A 95 -20.27 -1.13 4.90
CA GLN A 95 -19.38 -0.59 5.94
C GLN A 95 -17.96 -0.51 5.39
N THR A 96 -17.35 0.68 5.48
CA THR A 96 -15.94 0.90 5.15
C THR A 96 -15.12 0.90 6.43
N PHE A 97 -14.04 0.12 6.45
CA PHE A 97 -13.07 0.06 7.52
C PHE A 97 -11.71 0.57 7.03
N TYR A 98 -10.90 1.11 7.94
CA TYR A 98 -9.58 1.64 7.62
C TYR A 98 -8.49 0.95 8.43
N ILE A 99 -7.45 0.43 7.74
CA ILE A 99 -6.20 0.05 8.37
C ILE A 99 -5.33 1.29 8.50
N LYS A 100 -5.21 1.82 9.71
CA LYS A 100 -4.33 2.96 9.98
C LYS A 100 -2.89 2.54 10.23
N LYS A 101 -1.96 3.33 9.70
CA LYS A 101 -0.56 3.30 10.14
C LYS A 101 -0.48 3.87 11.55
N ARG A 102 0.14 3.14 12.49
CA ARG A 102 0.38 3.65 13.84
C ARG A 102 1.40 4.79 13.73
N LYS A 103 1.10 5.97 14.28
CA LYS A 103 2.09 7.04 14.39
C LYS A 103 3.21 6.55 15.33
N SER A 104 4.45 6.70 14.87
CA SER A 104 5.64 6.53 15.71
C SER A 104 5.79 7.73 16.64
#